data_AF-A0A936L4G1-F1
#
_entry.id   AF-A0A936L4G1-F1
#
_cell.length_a   1.000
_cell.length_b   1.000
_cell.length_c   1.000
_cell.angle_alpha   90.00
_cell.angle_beta   90.00
_cell.angle_gamma   90.00
#
_symmetry.space_group_name_H-M   'P 1'
#
loop_
_entity.id
_entity.type
_entity.pdbx_description
1 polymer ?
#
loop_
_entity_poly.entity_id
_entity_poly.type
_entity_poly.pdbx_seq_one_letter_code
_entity_poly.pdbx_strand_id
1 'polypeptide(L)'
;MRLYIFLIATFSVLSFIKTEAQTPPYSGTIFIDPDIITSSDSSSIQSTTYAGRGQRQVYDRRVNNWVNINAYLFDVTWNDGVFSEAVVNPEFGTIELAKVEAEKYARLIGQLPFCLRLDVDQIWIHQGVQPFGGGNRSILIHTGQSAIYEASGIIEETLVHEAAHTSLDFSHGASSGWITAQNKDVNFISTYARDNPTREDIAESFLPWLMVKYKSSKISTADFNKITQAIPNRLAYFDSQAFNLYPFFGNKTSTPPPLFTGGTNFLYPDIITPSDPSSIQSTTYAGRGQRQVYDRRVNNWININAYLFNIVWDDGITSEAVVNPEFGTIDSARFEAEKYARIIGQLPNCLRIDVDQIWINKGVQVFGGGNKAILIHTGQSAIYEAAGFLEETFVHEASHTSLDFSHGASSGWKTAQSKDGIFISTYSRDFPDREDIAESFLPWLMVRYRASKITATDFNRINQTISNRLAYFDSQSFNLYPFVGNIVSTSSLEDIKPIVYIYPNPSSEFIQIAGITASINYEIYTIQGAKVLEGIYAEGNQINIQNLPGNMYFLKLKNGSTMKFITE
;
A
#
# COMPACT_ATOMS: atom_id res chain seq x y z
N MET A 1 -69.39 0.36 -44.40
CA MET A 1 -69.78 0.00 -43.01
C MET A 1 -68.50 -0.21 -42.22
N ARG A 2 -68.10 0.78 -41.40
CA ARG A 2 -66.84 0.74 -40.61
C ARG A 2 -67.06 -0.17 -39.40
N LEU A 3 -66.32 -1.27 -39.33
CA LEU A 3 -66.31 -2.17 -38.16
C LEU A 3 -65.08 -1.83 -37.31
N TYR A 4 -65.31 -1.32 -36.11
CA TYR A 4 -64.28 -1.06 -35.10
C TYR A 4 -63.89 -2.38 -34.44
N ILE A 5 -62.61 -2.77 -34.53
CA ILE A 5 -62.03 -3.86 -33.74
C ILE A 5 -61.42 -3.23 -32.48
N PHE A 6 -62.03 -3.48 -31.33
CA PHE A 6 -61.47 -3.17 -30.02
C PHE A 6 -60.38 -4.21 -29.68
N LEU A 7 -59.14 -3.76 -29.58
CA LEU A 7 -58.02 -4.54 -29.06
C LEU A 7 -58.02 -4.38 -27.52
N ILE A 8 -58.36 -5.44 -26.78
CA ILE A 8 -58.22 -5.47 -25.32
C ILE A 8 -56.76 -5.82 -25.01
N ALA A 9 -55.98 -4.83 -24.58
CA ALA A 9 -54.64 -5.04 -24.04
C ALA A 9 -54.75 -5.43 -22.55
N THR A 10 -54.47 -6.69 -22.23
CA THR A 10 -54.27 -7.14 -20.86
C THR A 10 -52.93 -6.61 -20.34
N PHE A 11 -52.95 -5.56 -19.53
CA PHE A 11 -51.79 -5.13 -18.75
C PHE A 11 -51.59 -6.10 -17.57
N SER A 12 -50.61 -6.99 -17.70
CA SER A 12 -50.06 -7.72 -16.55
C SER A 12 -49.23 -6.73 -15.71
N VAL A 13 -49.82 -6.24 -14.63
CA VAL A 13 -49.11 -5.47 -13.61
C VAL A 13 -48.19 -6.44 -12.85
N LEU A 14 -46.92 -6.49 -13.24
CA LEU A 14 -45.85 -7.03 -12.39
C LEU A 14 -45.73 -6.11 -11.17
N SER A 15 -46.44 -6.48 -10.10
CA SER A 15 -46.19 -5.91 -8.79
C SER A 15 -44.78 -6.36 -8.36
N PHE A 16 -43.82 -5.44 -8.44
CA PHE A 16 -42.57 -5.58 -7.70
C PHE A 16 -42.91 -5.47 -6.22
N ILE A 17 -43.12 -6.61 -5.57
CA ILE A 17 -43.08 -6.69 -4.11
C ILE A 17 -41.64 -6.35 -3.74
N LYS A 18 -41.40 -5.11 -3.30
CA LYS A 18 -40.24 -4.78 -2.49
C LYS A 18 -40.38 -5.65 -1.23
N THR A 19 -39.61 -6.72 -1.11
CA THR A 19 -39.45 -7.43 0.15
C THR A 19 -39.03 -6.41 1.20
N GLU A 20 -39.83 -6.24 2.25
CA GLU A 20 -39.45 -5.40 3.38
C GLU A 20 -38.12 -5.90 3.94
N ALA A 21 -37.18 -4.98 4.18
CA ALA A 21 -35.90 -5.31 4.79
C ALA A 21 -36.16 -5.97 6.14
N GLN A 22 -35.73 -7.22 6.29
CA GLN A 22 -35.86 -7.93 7.56
C GLN A 22 -34.96 -7.28 8.62
N THR A 23 -35.33 -7.38 9.89
CA THR A 23 -34.44 -6.94 10.98
C THR A 23 -33.17 -7.80 10.95
N PRO A 24 -31.96 -7.22 11.00
CA PRO A 24 -30.72 -7.99 11.10
C PRO A 24 -30.75 -8.97 12.29
N PRO A 25 -30.18 -10.18 12.16
CA PRO A 25 -30.27 -11.21 13.19
C PRO A 25 -29.47 -10.91 14.47
N TYR A 26 -28.50 -9.99 14.40
CA TYR A 26 -27.63 -9.62 15.52
C TYR A 26 -27.57 -8.11 15.72
N SER A 27 -27.16 -7.67 16.92
CA SER A 27 -26.82 -6.26 17.17
C SER A 27 -25.39 -5.92 16.75
N GLY A 28 -24.47 -6.86 17.00
CA GLY A 28 -23.07 -6.87 16.55
C GLY A 28 -22.55 -8.32 16.54
N THR A 29 -21.51 -8.61 15.74
CA THR A 29 -21.13 -10.01 15.44
C THR A 29 -20.05 -10.60 16.33
N ILE A 30 -19.29 -9.78 17.07
CA ILE A 30 -18.26 -10.25 18.01
C ILE A 30 -18.85 -11.02 19.22
N PHE A 31 -20.16 -10.98 19.41
CA PHE A 31 -20.88 -11.61 20.52
C PHE A 31 -21.62 -12.89 20.13
N ILE A 32 -21.48 -13.36 18.87
CA ILE A 32 -22.21 -14.54 18.38
C ILE A 32 -21.72 -15.80 19.08
N ASP A 33 -20.40 -16.01 19.11
CA ASP A 33 -19.76 -17.16 19.74
C ASP A 33 -18.31 -16.79 20.12
N PRO A 34 -17.88 -17.00 21.38
CA PRO A 34 -16.55 -16.66 21.87
C PRO A 34 -15.46 -17.71 21.56
N ASP A 35 -15.78 -18.85 20.93
CA ASP A 35 -14.85 -19.97 20.76
C ASP A 35 -14.46 -20.21 19.28
N ILE A 36 -14.45 -19.16 18.45
CA ILE A 36 -14.06 -19.28 17.04
C ILE A 36 -12.54 -19.33 16.92
N ILE A 37 -11.86 -18.43 17.65
CA ILE A 37 -10.42 -18.46 17.89
C ILE A 37 -10.21 -18.48 19.39
N THR A 38 -9.43 -19.44 19.88
CA THR A 38 -9.16 -19.58 21.31
C THR A 38 -7.69 -19.35 21.62
N SER A 39 -7.38 -19.05 22.88
CA SER A 39 -6.01 -19.02 23.38
C SER A 39 -5.18 -20.28 23.08
N SER A 40 -5.81 -21.43 22.82
CA SER A 40 -5.12 -22.69 22.46
C SER A 40 -4.76 -22.80 20.98
N ASP A 41 -5.35 -21.99 20.11
CA ASP A 41 -5.06 -22.01 18.68
C ASP A 41 -3.64 -21.50 18.40
N SER A 42 -3.03 -22.03 17.32
CA SER A 42 -1.67 -21.70 16.94
C SER A 42 -1.53 -20.21 16.57
N SER A 43 -0.44 -19.60 17.00
CA SER A 43 -0.04 -18.26 16.59
C SER A 43 1.17 -18.36 15.66
N SER A 44 1.21 -17.55 14.61
CA SER A 44 2.36 -17.52 13.70
C SER A 44 3.52 -16.67 14.26
N ILE A 45 3.40 -16.15 15.49
CA ILE A 45 4.40 -15.27 16.09
C ILE A 45 5.79 -15.90 16.07
N GLN A 46 6.77 -15.16 15.57
CA GLN A 46 8.16 -15.59 15.47
C GLN A 46 9.03 -14.85 16.50
N SER A 47 8.95 -13.52 16.56
CA SER A 47 9.70 -12.74 17.55
C SER A 47 9.01 -11.44 17.93
N THR A 48 9.31 -10.97 19.13
CA THR A 48 9.05 -9.60 19.59
C THR A 48 10.35 -9.03 20.15
N THR A 49 10.99 -8.14 19.40
CA THR A 49 12.35 -7.64 19.70
C THR A 49 12.30 -6.16 20.08
N TYR A 50 12.94 -5.78 21.19
CA TYR A 50 12.94 -4.37 21.61
C TYR A 50 13.77 -3.51 20.65
N ALA A 51 13.14 -2.51 20.04
CA ALA A 51 13.73 -1.60 19.06
C ALA A 51 14.14 -0.25 19.66
N GLY A 52 13.86 -0.02 20.95
CA GLY A 52 14.25 1.20 21.67
C GLY A 52 13.08 2.10 22.03
N ARG A 53 13.38 3.40 22.12
CA ARG A 53 12.42 4.47 22.44
C ARG A 53 12.30 5.42 21.26
N GLY A 54 11.10 5.91 20.97
CA GLY A 54 10.91 6.87 19.89
C GLY A 54 9.59 7.63 20.00
N GLN A 55 9.57 8.84 19.42
CA GLN A 55 8.33 9.60 19.26
C GLN A 55 7.45 8.92 18.21
N ARG A 56 6.20 8.67 18.59
CA ARG A 56 5.13 8.20 17.69
C ARG A 56 3.87 9.00 17.94
N GLN A 57 3.17 9.35 16.87
CA GLN A 57 1.81 9.85 16.96
C GLN A 57 0.87 8.65 16.98
N VAL A 58 0.00 8.56 17.99
CA VAL A 58 -0.97 7.47 18.17
C VAL A 58 -2.33 8.05 18.55
N TYR A 59 -3.42 7.33 18.27
CA TYR A 59 -4.74 7.75 18.72
C TYR A 59 -5.06 7.19 20.11
N ASP A 60 -5.46 8.05 21.04
CA ASP A 60 -5.81 7.65 22.40
C ASP A 60 -7.28 7.97 22.69
N ARG A 61 -8.11 6.94 22.83
CA ARG A 61 -9.56 7.09 23.05
C ARG A 61 -9.90 7.70 24.41
N ARG A 62 -8.98 7.67 25.38
CA ARG A 62 -9.20 8.27 26.71
C ARG A 62 -9.27 9.79 26.65
N VAL A 63 -8.58 10.38 25.66
CA VAL A 63 -8.65 11.82 25.34
C VAL A 63 -9.37 12.10 24.03
N ASN A 64 -9.77 11.04 23.31
CA ASN A 64 -10.44 11.08 22.01
C ASN A 64 -9.68 11.92 20.96
N ASN A 65 -8.35 11.81 20.94
CA ASN A 65 -7.48 12.61 20.08
C ASN A 65 -6.16 11.90 19.76
N TRP A 66 -5.48 12.40 18.73
CA TRP A 66 -4.09 12.05 18.41
C TRP A 66 -3.13 12.66 19.43
N VAL A 67 -2.18 11.86 19.91
CA VAL A 67 -1.17 12.25 20.89
C VAL A 67 0.21 11.82 20.42
N ASN A 68 1.23 12.62 20.73
CA ASN A 68 2.62 12.25 20.54
C ASN A 68 3.17 11.65 21.83
N ILE A 69 3.69 10.42 21.76
CA ILE A 69 4.27 9.72 22.89
C ILE A 69 5.71 9.31 22.59
N ASN A 70 6.58 9.41 23.59
CA ASN A 70 7.85 8.69 23.56
C ASN A 70 7.54 7.23 23.93
N ALA A 71 7.30 6.37 22.95
CA ALA A 71 6.86 5.00 23.14
C ALA A 71 8.04 4.05 23.41
N TYR A 72 7.76 2.90 24.04
CA TYR A 72 8.60 1.71 23.92
C TYR A 72 8.24 1.01 22.62
N LEU A 73 9.23 0.73 21.78
CA LEU A 73 9.04 0.19 20.45
C LEU A 73 9.51 -1.26 20.41
N PHE A 74 8.70 -2.13 19.82
CA PHE A 74 9.06 -3.53 19.60
C PHE A 74 8.78 -3.94 18.16
N ASP A 75 9.78 -4.53 17.52
CA ASP A 75 9.68 -5.17 16.22
C ASP A 75 9.02 -6.54 16.39
N VAL A 76 7.83 -6.70 15.81
CA VAL A 76 7.05 -7.94 15.85
C VAL A 76 7.15 -8.61 14.48
N THR A 77 7.64 -9.85 14.44
CA THR A 77 7.69 -10.66 13.22
C THR A 77 6.86 -11.91 13.38
N TRP A 78 6.13 -12.29 12.33
CA TRP A 78 5.46 -13.58 12.23
C TRP A 78 6.18 -14.46 11.22
N ASN A 79 6.10 -15.77 11.43
CA ASN A 79 6.81 -16.77 10.64
C ASN A 79 6.31 -16.86 9.19
N ASP A 80 5.28 -16.10 8.83
CA ASP A 80 4.72 -15.96 7.48
C ASP A 80 5.18 -14.66 6.77
N GLY A 81 6.12 -13.93 7.36
CA GLY A 81 6.75 -12.74 6.77
C GLY A 81 6.02 -11.43 7.08
N VAL A 82 4.91 -11.47 7.83
CA VAL A 82 4.27 -10.24 8.33
C VAL A 82 5.15 -9.60 9.39
N PHE A 83 5.12 -8.27 9.43
CA PHE A 83 5.83 -7.44 10.39
C PHE A 83 4.92 -6.33 10.91
N SER A 84 5.03 -6.00 12.19
CA SER A 84 4.43 -4.82 12.81
C SER A 84 5.38 -4.19 13.82
N GLU A 85 5.23 -2.90 14.08
CA GLU A 85 5.82 -2.22 15.22
C GLU A 85 4.79 -2.11 16.36
N ALA A 86 5.03 -2.78 17.48
CA ALA A 86 4.25 -2.54 18.69
C ALA A 86 4.71 -1.24 19.36
N VAL A 87 3.79 -0.29 19.45
CA VAL A 87 3.99 1.05 20.00
C VAL A 87 3.33 1.10 21.38
N VAL A 88 4.13 0.83 22.41
CA VAL A 88 3.64 0.72 23.79
C VAL A 88 3.82 2.05 24.52
N ASN A 89 2.73 2.55 25.10
CA ASN A 89 2.70 3.84 25.78
C ASN A 89 3.72 3.89 26.94
N PRO A 90 4.41 5.02 27.19
CA PRO A 90 5.34 5.14 28.32
C PRO A 90 4.73 4.88 29.71
N GLU A 91 3.41 4.95 29.86
CA GLU A 91 2.70 4.70 31.13
C GLU A 91 2.85 3.27 31.70
N PHE A 92 3.36 2.32 30.91
CA PHE A 92 3.75 0.99 31.39
C PHE A 92 5.05 1.00 32.22
N GLY A 93 5.78 2.13 32.24
CA GLY A 93 6.84 2.44 33.20
C GLY A 93 8.20 1.80 32.94
N THR A 94 8.26 0.54 32.51
CA THR A 94 9.52 -0.18 32.26
C THR A 94 9.49 -0.93 30.93
N ILE A 95 10.67 -1.26 30.40
CA ILE A 95 10.78 -2.05 29.16
C ILE A 95 10.18 -3.44 29.37
N GLU A 96 10.39 -4.02 30.56
CA GLU A 96 9.90 -5.35 30.93
C GLU A 96 8.37 -5.40 30.94
N LEU A 97 7.71 -4.42 31.55
CA LEU A 97 6.24 -4.34 31.56
C LEU A 97 5.67 -4.02 30.18
N ALA A 98 6.33 -3.14 29.41
CA ALA A 98 5.93 -2.85 28.05
C ALA A 98 6.07 -4.09 27.13
N LYS A 99 7.13 -4.88 27.33
CA LYS A 99 7.39 -6.11 26.58
C LYS A 99 6.31 -7.16 26.82
N VAL A 100 5.82 -7.32 28.06
CA VAL A 100 4.73 -8.24 28.39
C VAL A 100 3.49 -7.94 27.54
N GLU A 101 3.11 -6.67 27.43
CA GLU A 101 1.97 -6.28 26.61
C GLU A 101 2.23 -6.47 25.11
N ALA A 102 3.42 -6.08 24.63
CA ALA A 102 3.81 -6.30 23.23
C ALA A 102 3.75 -7.79 22.84
N GLU A 103 4.29 -8.69 23.68
CA GLU A 103 4.26 -10.13 23.46
C GLU A 103 2.84 -10.70 23.50
N LYS A 104 2.00 -10.22 24.44
CA LYS A 104 0.59 -10.63 24.55
C LYS A 104 -0.16 -10.35 23.25
N TYR A 105 -0.16 -9.11 22.78
CA TYR A 105 -0.93 -8.74 21.59
C TYR A 105 -0.30 -9.25 20.29
N ALA A 106 1.03 -9.35 20.22
CA ALA A 106 1.72 -10.01 19.10
C ALA A 106 1.27 -11.47 18.94
N ARG A 107 1.11 -12.18 20.07
CA ARG A 107 0.58 -13.55 20.07
C ARG A 107 -0.87 -13.60 19.61
N LEU A 108 -1.76 -12.79 20.20
CA LEU A 108 -3.20 -12.77 19.88
C LEU A 108 -3.43 -12.42 18.41
N ILE A 109 -2.79 -11.36 17.93
CA ILE A 109 -2.87 -10.95 16.52
C ILE A 109 -2.32 -12.07 15.62
N GLY A 110 -1.24 -12.74 16.03
CA GLY A 110 -0.68 -13.87 15.29
C GLY A 110 -1.58 -15.09 15.16
N GLN A 111 -2.71 -15.18 15.86
CA GLN A 111 -3.71 -16.24 15.68
C GLN A 111 -4.71 -15.91 14.57
N LEU A 112 -4.82 -14.63 14.19
CA LEU A 112 -5.73 -14.18 13.17
C LEU A 112 -5.33 -14.69 11.78
N PRO A 113 -6.31 -14.90 10.87
CA PRO A 113 -6.04 -15.13 9.47
C PRO A 113 -5.01 -14.16 8.90
N PHE A 114 -4.07 -14.70 8.11
CA PHE A 114 -3.00 -13.94 7.47
C PHE A 114 -3.51 -12.66 6.78
N CYS A 115 -4.60 -12.77 6.01
CA CYS A 115 -5.18 -11.63 5.29
C CYS A 115 -5.61 -10.46 6.17
N LEU A 116 -5.85 -10.68 7.47
CA LEU A 116 -6.23 -9.62 8.41
C LEU A 116 -5.03 -8.87 9.00
N ARG A 117 -3.82 -9.42 8.88
CA ARG A 117 -2.59 -8.81 9.42
C ARG A 117 -1.79 -8.02 8.39
N LEU A 118 -2.18 -8.09 7.12
CA LEU A 118 -1.43 -7.54 5.99
C LEU A 118 -1.08 -6.07 6.13
N ASP A 119 -2.07 -5.27 6.51
CA ASP A 119 -1.94 -3.82 6.60
C ASP A 119 -1.86 -3.35 8.07
N VAL A 120 -1.58 -4.26 9.02
CA VAL A 120 -1.35 -3.92 10.42
C VAL A 120 0.13 -3.56 10.59
N ASP A 121 0.50 -2.32 10.29
CA ASP A 121 1.87 -1.83 10.49
C ASP A 121 2.18 -1.57 11.96
N GLN A 122 1.18 -1.13 12.74
CA GLN A 122 1.38 -0.78 14.15
C GLN A 122 0.34 -1.37 15.10
N ILE A 123 0.78 -1.65 16.32
CA ILE A 123 -0.08 -2.08 17.43
C ILE A 123 0.03 -1.02 18.53
N TRP A 124 -0.98 -0.17 18.69
CA TRP A 124 -0.98 0.92 19.67
C TRP A 124 -1.54 0.43 21.00
N ILE A 125 -0.72 0.43 22.04
CA ILE A 125 -1.07 -0.20 23.32
C ILE A 125 -1.07 0.86 24.43
N HIS A 126 -2.26 1.10 24.97
CA HIS A 126 -2.53 2.05 26.05
C HIS A 126 -3.10 1.33 27.28
N GLN A 127 -2.88 1.85 28.47
CA GLN A 127 -3.66 1.50 29.66
C GLN A 127 -5.06 2.11 29.57
N GLY A 128 -5.99 1.66 30.43
CA GLY A 128 -7.34 2.22 30.55
C GLY A 128 -8.43 1.33 29.93
N VAL A 129 -9.68 1.78 30.03
CA VAL A 129 -10.86 1.01 29.62
C VAL A 129 -11.57 1.77 28.50
N GLN A 130 -11.21 1.45 27.26
CA GLN A 130 -11.85 1.96 26.05
C GLN A 130 -11.91 0.84 25.01
N PRO A 131 -12.93 0.79 24.14
CA PRO A 131 -13.03 -0.25 23.11
C PRO A 131 -11.80 -0.26 22.20
N PHE A 132 -11.50 -1.41 21.62
CA PHE A 132 -10.47 -1.52 20.59
C PHE A 132 -10.86 -0.71 19.34
N GLY A 133 -9.92 -0.55 18.42
CA GLY A 133 -10.16 0.11 17.14
C GLY A 133 -9.23 -0.34 16.05
N GLY A 134 -9.75 -0.57 14.86
CA GLY A 134 -9.01 -0.77 13.62
C GLY A 134 -9.00 0.48 12.73
N GLY A 135 -8.08 0.50 11.78
CA GLY A 135 -7.86 1.60 10.83
C GLY A 135 -6.48 2.26 10.97
N ASN A 136 -6.16 3.18 10.06
CA ASN A 136 -4.84 3.83 9.99
C ASN A 136 -3.66 2.84 9.97
N ARG A 137 -3.85 1.69 9.28
CA ARG A 137 -2.86 0.61 9.23
C ARG A 137 -2.42 0.13 10.64
N SER A 138 -3.33 0.22 11.61
CA SER A 138 -3.01 -0.02 13.02
C SER A 138 -4.15 -0.75 13.76
N ILE A 139 -3.83 -1.36 14.90
CA ILE A 139 -4.82 -1.83 15.88
C ILE A 139 -4.60 -1.08 17.19
N LEU A 140 -5.64 -0.40 17.67
CA LEU A 140 -5.68 0.33 18.93
C LEU A 140 -6.21 -0.54 20.05
N ILE A 141 -5.42 -0.66 21.11
CA ILE A 141 -5.67 -1.55 22.24
C ILE A 141 -5.62 -0.76 23.54
N HIS A 142 -6.63 -0.96 24.38
CA HIS A 142 -6.61 -0.51 25.77
C HIS A 142 -6.63 -1.72 26.71
N THR A 143 -5.60 -1.86 27.54
CA THR A 143 -5.36 -3.10 28.31
C THR A 143 -6.42 -3.36 29.39
N GLY A 144 -7.05 -2.32 29.93
CA GLY A 144 -8.18 -2.47 30.86
C GLY A 144 -9.45 -2.98 30.16
N GLN A 145 -9.67 -2.64 28.89
CA GLN A 145 -10.74 -3.23 28.09
C GLN A 145 -10.42 -4.68 27.70
N SER A 146 -9.14 -4.98 27.48
CA SER A 146 -8.69 -6.35 27.18
C SER A 146 -9.13 -7.32 28.28
N ALA A 147 -9.01 -6.93 29.56
CA ALA A 147 -9.48 -7.74 30.68
C ALA A 147 -10.99 -8.06 30.63
N ILE A 148 -11.81 -7.14 30.11
CA ILE A 148 -13.27 -7.33 29.95
C ILE A 148 -13.56 -8.28 28.79
N TYR A 149 -12.86 -8.13 27.67
CA TYR A 149 -12.99 -9.02 26.52
C TYR A 149 -12.51 -10.44 26.83
N GLU A 150 -11.39 -10.58 27.55
CA GLU A 150 -10.88 -11.87 28.04
C GLU A 150 -11.87 -12.55 28.99
N ALA A 151 -12.45 -11.80 29.94
CA ALA A 151 -13.47 -12.34 30.85
C ALA A 151 -14.75 -12.78 30.12
N SER A 152 -15.03 -12.19 28.95
CA SER A 152 -16.18 -12.55 28.11
C SER A 152 -15.82 -13.59 27.05
N GLY A 153 -14.54 -13.95 26.90
CA GLY A 153 -14.03 -14.87 25.89
C GLY A 153 -14.01 -14.33 24.46
N ILE A 154 -14.12 -13.02 24.23
CA ILE A 154 -14.32 -12.45 22.87
C ILE A 154 -13.13 -11.62 22.37
N ILE A 155 -11.96 -11.71 23.00
CA ILE A 155 -10.83 -10.83 22.65
C ILE A 155 -10.31 -11.14 21.24
N GLU A 156 -10.22 -12.41 20.87
CA GLU A 156 -9.81 -12.83 19.52
C GLU A 156 -10.85 -12.43 18.45
N GLU A 157 -12.15 -12.64 18.71
CA GLU A 157 -13.24 -12.22 17.82
C GLU A 157 -13.28 -10.70 17.64
N THR A 158 -13.01 -9.95 18.70
CA THR A 158 -12.88 -8.49 18.64
C THR A 158 -11.69 -8.12 17.76
N LEU A 159 -10.53 -8.79 17.91
CA LEU A 159 -9.37 -8.54 17.06
C LEU A 159 -9.61 -8.92 15.60
N VAL A 160 -10.40 -9.96 15.29
CA VAL A 160 -10.84 -10.25 13.91
C VAL A 160 -11.60 -9.06 13.31
N HIS A 161 -12.54 -8.49 14.06
CA HIS A 161 -13.32 -7.32 13.64
C HIS A 161 -12.41 -6.10 13.39
N GLU A 162 -11.56 -5.74 14.35
CA GLU A 162 -10.70 -4.56 14.20
C GLU A 162 -9.64 -4.74 13.10
N ALA A 163 -9.09 -5.95 12.95
CA ALA A 163 -8.12 -6.22 11.90
C ALA A 163 -8.76 -6.25 10.50
N ALA A 164 -10.06 -6.57 10.39
CA ALA A 164 -10.79 -6.47 9.13
C ALA A 164 -10.94 -5.01 8.67
N HIS A 165 -11.21 -4.07 9.58
CA HIS A 165 -11.16 -2.64 9.24
C HIS A 165 -9.80 -2.23 8.68
N THR A 166 -8.73 -2.73 9.30
CA THR A 166 -7.37 -2.35 8.93
C THR A 166 -6.95 -2.91 7.58
N SER A 167 -7.22 -4.19 7.30
CA SER A 167 -6.66 -4.88 6.14
C SER A 167 -7.64 -5.17 4.99
N LEU A 168 -8.95 -5.01 5.18
CA LEU A 168 -9.95 -5.37 4.17
C LEU A 168 -10.81 -4.20 3.67
N ASP A 169 -11.10 -3.20 4.52
CA ASP A 169 -12.05 -2.13 4.14
C ASP A 169 -11.60 -1.36 2.89
N PHE A 170 -10.32 -1.00 2.81
CA PHE A 170 -9.79 -0.22 1.69
C PHE A 170 -9.90 -0.95 0.35
N SER A 171 -9.52 -2.23 0.31
CA SER A 171 -9.51 -3.04 -0.92
C SER A 171 -10.88 -3.54 -1.32
N HIS A 172 -11.74 -3.85 -0.36
CA HIS A 172 -13.00 -4.55 -0.64
C HIS A 172 -14.24 -3.68 -0.46
N GLY A 173 -14.25 -2.70 0.46
CA GLY A 173 -15.44 -1.93 0.86
C GLY A 173 -16.10 -1.15 -0.27
N ALA A 174 -15.30 -0.63 -1.20
CA ALA A 174 -15.77 0.08 -2.39
C ALA A 174 -15.73 -0.77 -3.67
N SER A 175 -15.35 -2.05 -3.59
CA SER A 175 -15.24 -2.90 -4.77
C SER A 175 -16.62 -3.19 -5.39
N SER A 176 -16.68 -3.29 -6.71
CA SER A 176 -17.92 -3.59 -7.42
C SER A 176 -18.49 -4.96 -7.03
N GLY A 177 -17.62 -5.93 -6.73
CA GLY A 177 -18.01 -7.26 -6.26
C GLY A 177 -18.68 -7.21 -4.89
N TRP A 178 -18.10 -6.49 -3.92
CA TRP A 178 -18.69 -6.34 -2.58
C TRP A 178 -20.02 -5.59 -2.63
N ILE A 179 -20.07 -4.44 -3.32
CA ILE A 179 -21.30 -3.65 -3.46
C ILE A 179 -22.41 -4.47 -4.14
N THR A 180 -22.06 -5.30 -5.13
CA THR A 180 -23.02 -6.21 -5.77
C THR A 180 -23.53 -7.27 -4.80
N ALA A 181 -22.65 -7.86 -3.98
CA ALA A 181 -23.03 -8.84 -2.97
C ALA A 181 -23.95 -8.23 -1.90
N GLN A 182 -23.57 -7.06 -1.36
CA GLN A 182 -24.36 -6.31 -0.39
C GLN A 182 -25.76 -5.99 -0.93
N ASN A 183 -25.88 -5.52 -2.17
CA ASN A 183 -27.18 -5.19 -2.79
C ASN A 183 -28.06 -6.41 -3.10
N LYS A 184 -27.48 -7.61 -3.23
CA LYS A 184 -28.23 -8.85 -3.48
C LYS A 184 -28.70 -9.53 -2.20
N ASP A 185 -28.02 -9.30 -1.10
CA ASP A 185 -28.47 -9.79 0.20
C ASP A 185 -29.73 -9.06 0.66
N VAL A 186 -30.69 -9.83 1.16
CA VAL A 186 -31.97 -9.29 1.63
C VAL A 186 -31.86 -8.61 3.00
N ASN A 187 -30.71 -8.74 3.67
CA ASN A 187 -30.46 -8.21 5.00
C ASN A 187 -28.97 -7.88 5.23
N PHE A 188 -28.69 -7.18 6.32
CA PHE A 188 -27.37 -7.08 6.92
C PHE A 188 -27.22 -8.13 8.02
N ILE A 189 -25.98 -8.47 8.36
CA ILE A 189 -25.73 -9.46 9.42
C ILE A 189 -26.02 -8.90 10.81
N SER A 190 -25.81 -7.60 11.01
CA SER A 190 -26.09 -6.92 12.27
C SER A 190 -26.75 -5.56 12.07
N THR A 191 -27.41 -5.04 13.12
CA THR A 191 -27.93 -3.67 13.09
C THR A 191 -26.79 -2.65 12.99
N TYR A 192 -25.63 -2.94 13.57
CA TYR A 192 -24.47 -2.07 13.48
C TYR A 192 -23.94 -1.96 12.05
N ALA A 193 -23.82 -3.09 11.34
CA ALA A 193 -23.49 -3.14 9.92
C ALA A 193 -24.51 -2.39 9.05
N ARG A 194 -25.81 -2.60 9.30
CA ARG A 194 -26.89 -1.91 8.57
C ARG A 194 -26.83 -0.40 8.71
N ASP A 195 -26.59 0.07 9.93
CA ASP A 195 -26.63 1.50 10.24
C ASP A 195 -25.34 2.22 9.80
N ASN A 196 -24.27 1.46 9.52
CA ASN A 196 -22.96 1.97 9.08
C ASN A 196 -22.39 1.15 7.91
N PRO A 197 -23.12 1.00 6.78
CA PRO A 197 -22.85 -0.05 5.79
C PRO A 197 -21.58 0.16 4.97
N THR A 198 -21.06 1.39 4.92
CA THR A 198 -19.80 1.72 4.24
C THR A 198 -18.57 1.56 5.13
N ARG A 199 -18.75 1.34 6.44
CA ARG A 199 -17.66 1.24 7.42
C ARG A 199 -17.66 -0.11 8.12
N GLU A 200 -18.81 -0.63 8.52
CA GLU A 200 -18.92 -1.78 9.43
C GLU A 200 -19.27 -3.09 8.74
N ASP A 201 -19.82 -3.06 7.52
CA ASP A 201 -20.40 -4.27 6.92
C ASP A 201 -19.37 -5.37 6.62
N ILE A 202 -18.15 -5.01 6.21
CA ILE A 202 -17.06 -5.99 6.02
C ILE A 202 -16.61 -6.57 7.35
N ALA A 203 -16.26 -5.73 8.30
CA ALA A 203 -15.76 -6.15 9.62
C ALA A 203 -16.78 -7.03 10.36
N GLU A 204 -18.05 -6.66 10.30
CA GLU A 204 -19.15 -7.44 10.88
C GLU A 204 -19.44 -8.74 10.10
N SER A 205 -19.20 -8.79 8.78
CA SER A 205 -19.49 -9.98 7.97
C SER A 205 -18.35 -11.01 7.94
N PHE A 206 -17.10 -10.59 8.16
CA PHE A 206 -15.93 -11.46 7.98
C PHE A 206 -15.88 -12.58 9.04
N LEU A 207 -16.10 -12.24 10.31
CA LEU A 207 -16.11 -13.24 11.40
C LEU A 207 -17.23 -14.29 11.21
N PRO A 208 -18.50 -13.93 10.92
CA PRO A 208 -19.54 -14.89 10.55
C PRO A 208 -19.21 -15.77 9.35
N TRP A 209 -18.46 -15.26 8.36
CA TRP A 209 -17.97 -16.09 7.27
C TRP A 209 -16.97 -17.16 7.74
N LEU A 210 -16.01 -16.79 8.61
CA LEU A 210 -15.11 -17.75 9.23
C LEU A 210 -15.87 -18.81 10.03
N MET A 211 -16.88 -18.38 10.79
CA MET A 211 -17.77 -19.25 11.58
C MET A 211 -18.47 -20.28 10.69
N VAL A 212 -19.18 -19.84 9.65
CA VAL A 212 -19.95 -20.73 8.76
C VAL A 212 -19.04 -21.65 7.94
N LYS A 213 -17.90 -21.15 7.46
CA LYS A 213 -17.06 -21.88 6.51
C LYS A 213 -16.09 -22.86 7.17
N TYR A 214 -15.44 -22.44 8.25
CA TYR A 214 -14.31 -23.16 8.84
C TYR A 214 -14.55 -23.64 10.28
N LYS A 215 -15.53 -23.07 10.97
CA LYS A 215 -15.83 -23.38 12.37
C LYS A 215 -17.32 -23.73 12.57
N SER A 216 -17.99 -24.27 11.55
CA SER A 216 -19.44 -24.53 11.60
C SER A 216 -19.85 -25.53 12.68
N SER A 217 -18.93 -26.41 13.09
CA SER A 217 -19.14 -27.33 14.21
C SER A 217 -19.10 -26.65 15.59
N LYS A 218 -18.69 -25.39 15.66
CA LYS A 218 -18.61 -24.61 16.91
C LYS A 218 -19.88 -23.79 17.15
N ILE A 219 -20.55 -23.35 16.10
CA ILE A 219 -21.78 -22.56 16.20
C ILE A 219 -23.04 -23.43 16.22
N SER A 220 -24.13 -22.89 16.77
CA SER A 220 -25.43 -23.57 16.76
C SER A 220 -26.01 -23.66 15.34
N THR A 221 -26.84 -24.67 15.07
CA THR A 221 -27.60 -24.76 13.80
C THR A 221 -28.49 -23.54 13.58
N ALA A 222 -28.99 -22.92 14.66
CA ALA A 222 -29.79 -21.72 14.57
C ALA A 222 -28.97 -20.53 14.06
N ASP A 223 -27.75 -20.34 14.57
CA ASP A 223 -26.86 -19.25 14.13
C ASP A 223 -26.32 -19.50 12.73
N PHE A 224 -25.94 -20.73 12.41
CA PHE A 224 -25.58 -21.10 11.02
C PHE A 224 -26.69 -20.71 10.04
N ASN A 225 -27.95 -21.04 10.35
CA ASN A 225 -29.08 -20.69 9.50
C ASN A 225 -29.33 -19.18 9.44
N LYS A 226 -29.23 -18.44 10.57
CA LYS A 226 -29.37 -16.98 10.58
C LYS A 226 -28.33 -16.31 9.69
N ILE A 227 -27.06 -16.69 9.83
CA ILE A 227 -25.95 -16.09 9.06
C ILE A 227 -26.13 -16.38 7.57
N THR A 228 -26.33 -17.65 7.20
CA THR A 228 -26.43 -18.07 5.79
C THR A 228 -27.69 -17.55 5.08
N GLN A 229 -28.77 -17.29 5.81
CA GLN A 229 -29.98 -16.68 5.24
C GLN A 229 -29.88 -15.15 5.15
N ALA A 230 -29.19 -14.50 6.10
CA ALA A 230 -29.08 -13.05 6.12
C ALA A 230 -28.14 -12.51 5.03
N ILE A 231 -26.97 -13.13 4.84
CA ILE A 231 -25.89 -12.58 4.00
C ILE A 231 -25.27 -13.55 2.98
N PRO A 232 -26.04 -14.42 2.29
CA PRO A 232 -25.48 -15.48 1.43
C PRO A 232 -24.55 -14.97 0.31
N ASN A 233 -24.80 -13.80 -0.27
CA ASN A 233 -23.98 -13.26 -1.35
C ASN A 233 -22.68 -12.66 -0.84
N ARG A 234 -22.66 -12.03 0.35
CA ARG A 234 -21.39 -11.61 0.99
C ARG A 234 -20.54 -12.81 1.38
N LEU A 235 -21.14 -13.90 1.87
CA LEU A 235 -20.41 -15.16 2.11
C LEU A 235 -19.79 -15.70 0.82
N ALA A 236 -20.57 -15.71 -0.28
CA ALA A 236 -20.08 -16.14 -1.58
C ALA A 236 -18.97 -15.22 -2.14
N TYR A 237 -19.05 -13.91 -1.86
CA TYR A 237 -18.00 -12.97 -2.19
C TYR A 237 -16.69 -13.33 -1.49
N PHE A 238 -16.72 -13.57 -0.17
CA PHE A 238 -15.54 -13.99 0.57
C PHE A 238 -15.00 -15.36 0.12
N ASP A 239 -15.87 -16.32 -0.19
CA ASP A 239 -15.50 -17.61 -0.78
C ASP A 239 -14.76 -17.46 -2.12
N SER A 240 -15.06 -16.40 -2.89
CA SER A 240 -14.37 -16.13 -4.15
C SER A 240 -13.04 -15.39 -3.98
N GLN A 241 -12.72 -14.91 -2.77
CA GLN A 241 -11.44 -14.27 -2.49
C GLN A 241 -10.37 -15.32 -2.20
N ALA A 242 -9.18 -15.13 -2.76
CA ALA A 242 -8.02 -16.00 -2.49
C ALA A 242 -7.33 -15.64 -1.16
N PHE A 243 -8.09 -15.55 -0.08
CA PHE A 243 -7.53 -15.18 1.23
C PHE A 243 -6.61 -16.27 1.77
N ASN A 244 -5.41 -15.85 2.19
CA ASN A 244 -4.57 -16.68 3.02
C ASN A 244 -5.10 -16.62 4.46
N LEU A 245 -5.44 -17.78 5.03
CA LEU A 245 -6.02 -17.89 6.37
C LEU A 245 -5.04 -18.47 7.40
N TYR A 246 -3.77 -18.69 7.05
CA TYR A 246 -2.79 -19.17 8.02
C TYR A 246 -2.54 -18.14 9.15
N PRO A 247 -2.36 -18.55 10.42
CA PRO A 247 -2.42 -19.91 10.95
C PRO A 247 -3.83 -20.38 11.34
N PHE A 248 -4.85 -19.52 11.26
CA PHE A 248 -6.23 -19.86 11.61
C PHE A 248 -6.74 -21.11 10.87
N PHE A 249 -6.48 -21.20 9.57
CA PHE A 249 -6.83 -22.36 8.75
C PHE A 249 -5.83 -22.55 7.59
N GLY A 250 -5.54 -23.82 7.26
CA GLY A 250 -4.61 -24.17 6.20
C GLY A 250 -3.13 -24.13 6.64
N ASN A 251 -2.25 -24.59 5.74
CA ASN A 251 -0.81 -24.57 5.98
C ASN A 251 -0.23 -23.21 5.56
N LYS A 252 0.91 -22.84 6.15
CA LYS A 252 1.72 -21.71 5.69
C LYS A 252 1.96 -21.84 4.18
N THR A 253 1.55 -20.84 3.41
CA THR A 253 1.84 -20.78 1.98
C THR A 253 3.36 -20.57 1.79
N SER A 254 3.94 -21.21 0.77
CA SER A 254 5.37 -21.04 0.46
C SER A 254 5.71 -19.63 -0.03
N THR A 255 4.71 -18.89 -0.52
CA THR A 255 4.85 -17.54 -1.03
C THR A 255 4.14 -16.56 -0.09
N PRO A 256 4.86 -15.61 0.50
CA PRO A 256 4.27 -14.47 1.19
C PRO A 256 3.35 -13.68 0.23
N PRO A 257 2.33 -12.99 0.73
CA PRO A 257 1.51 -12.09 -0.07
C PRO A 257 2.34 -10.93 -0.63
N PRO A 258 1.76 -10.13 -1.53
CA PRO A 258 2.33 -8.84 -1.85
C PRO A 258 2.44 -7.92 -0.63
N LEU A 259 3.44 -7.03 -0.66
CA LEU A 259 3.73 -6.13 0.45
C LEU A 259 2.59 -5.14 0.75
N PHE A 260 1.98 -4.59 -0.30
CA PHE A 260 0.94 -3.58 -0.17
C PHE A 260 -0.40 -4.02 -0.75
N THR A 261 -1.48 -3.67 -0.07
CA THR A 261 -2.85 -3.79 -0.60
C THR A 261 -3.16 -2.64 -1.58
N GLY A 262 -3.85 -2.94 -2.68
CA GLY A 262 -4.13 -1.98 -3.75
C GLY A 262 -2.93 -1.67 -4.65
N GLY A 263 -2.84 -0.41 -5.11
CA GLY A 263 -1.77 0.13 -5.94
C GLY A 263 -0.72 0.92 -5.15
N THR A 264 0.53 0.96 -5.61
CA THR A 264 1.64 1.59 -4.88
C THR A 264 1.64 3.11 -4.91
N ASN A 265 0.97 3.72 -5.88
CA ASN A 265 0.84 5.17 -6.00
C ASN A 265 0.04 5.81 -4.85
N PHE A 266 -0.71 5.02 -4.07
CA PHE A 266 -1.49 5.50 -2.93
C PHE A 266 -0.76 5.42 -1.58
N LEU A 267 0.47 4.90 -1.56
CA LEU A 267 1.15 4.53 -0.32
C LEU A 267 1.67 5.71 0.48
N TYR A 268 2.30 6.64 -0.22
CA TYR A 268 2.96 7.79 0.37
C TYR A 268 2.59 9.02 -0.44
N PRO A 269 1.75 9.92 0.10
CA PRO A 269 1.59 11.23 -0.51
C PRO A 269 2.92 12.00 -0.44
N ASP A 270 3.09 12.98 -1.32
CA ASP A 270 4.21 13.93 -1.31
C ASP A 270 5.61 13.32 -1.56
N ILE A 271 5.73 12.16 -2.23
CA ILE A 271 7.04 11.67 -2.72
C ILE A 271 7.61 12.68 -3.72
N ILE A 272 6.76 13.16 -4.62
CA ILE A 272 6.95 14.36 -5.44
C ILE A 272 6.01 15.43 -4.91
N THR A 273 6.49 16.66 -4.73
CA THR A 273 5.65 17.76 -4.24
C THR A 273 5.55 18.89 -5.27
N PRO A 274 4.58 19.81 -5.15
CA PRO A 274 4.49 20.99 -6.03
C PRO A 274 5.74 21.87 -6.03
N SER A 275 6.55 21.81 -4.96
CA SER A 275 7.83 22.55 -4.88
C SER A 275 8.98 21.88 -5.62
N ASP A 276 8.85 20.60 -5.99
CA ASP A 276 9.91 19.91 -6.72
C ASP A 276 10.09 20.53 -8.12
N PRO A 277 11.35 20.60 -8.62
CA PRO A 277 11.65 21.19 -9.91
C PRO A 277 10.88 20.52 -11.05
N SER A 278 10.47 21.33 -12.02
CA SER A 278 9.95 20.84 -13.29
C SER A 278 10.81 21.34 -14.43
N SER A 279 11.04 20.46 -15.41
CA SER A 279 11.73 20.76 -16.65
C SER A 279 10.89 21.57 -17.63
N ILE A 280 9.69 22.03 -17.25
CA ILE A 280 8.78 22.69 -18.19
C ILE A 280 9.40 24.00 -18.70
N GLN A 281 9.63 24.07 -20.00
CA GLN A 281 10.19 25.27 -20.64
C GLN A 281 9.08 26.15 -21.20
N SER A 282 8.12 25.57 -21.92
CA SER A 282 6.98 26.32 -22.47
C SER A 282 5.76 25.46 -22.75
N THR A 283 4.59 26.09 -22.74
CA THR A 283 3.32 25.54 -23.23
C THR A 283 2.71 26.55 -24.21
N THR A 284 2.76 26.25 -25.50
CA THR A 284 2.40 27.20 -26.58
C THR A 284 1.14 26.73 -27.29
N TYR A 285 0.14 27.60 -27.42
CA TYR A 285 -1.09 27.27 -28.13
C TYR A 285 -0.84 27.07 -29.62
N ALA A 286 -1.20 25.89 -30.14
CA ALA A 286 -1.01 25.48 -31.52
C ALA A 286 -2.29 25.58 -32.37
N GLY A 287 -3.42 25.98 -31.77
CA GLY A 287 -4.69 26.13 -32.46
C GLY A 287 -5.73 25.07 -32.10
N ARG A 288 -6.63 24.83 -33.05
CA ARG A 288 -7.71 23.82 -32.95
C ARG A 288 -7.45 22.74 -33.98
N GLY A 289 -7.70 21.48 -33.63
CA GLY A 289 -7.53 20.37 -34.58
C GLY A 289 -8.26 19.11 -34.17
N GLN A 290 -8.60 18.28 -35.16
CA GLN A 290 -9.17 16.96 -34.91
C GLN A 290 -8.11 16.03 -34.30
N ARG A 291 -8.46 15.39 -33.18
CA ARG A 291 -7.67 14.34 -32.54
C ARG A 291 -8.60 13.20 -32.16
N GLN A 292 -8.11 11.97 -32.32
CA GLN A 292 -8.73 10.81 -31.73
C GLN A 292 -8.14 10.62 -30.34
N VAL A 293 -8.99 10.59 -29.31
CA VAL A 293 -8.58 10.39 -27.91
C VAL A 293 -9.46 9.33 -27.28
N TYR A 294 -8.94 8.64 -26.26
CA TYR A 294 -9.77 7.77 -25.44
C TYR A 294 -10.54 8.58 -24.41
N ASP A 295 -11.84 8.34 -24.27
CA ASP A 295 -12.67 8.95 -23.24
C ASP A 295 -13.32 7.86 -22.40
N ARG A 296 -12.92 7.79 -21.13
CA ARG A 296 -13.35 6.73 -20.21
C ARG A 296 -14.79 6.92 -19.75
N ARG A 297 -15.38 8.11 -19.90
CA ARG A 297 -16.79 8.38 -19.56
C ARG A 297 -17.74 7.64 -20.49
N VAL A 298 -17.34 7.46 -21.75
CA VAL A 298 -18.06 6.67 -22.75
C VAL A 298 -17.37 5.33 -23.04
N ASN A 299 -16.22 5.10 -22.40
CA ASN A 299 -15.36 3.93 -22.55
C ASN A 299 -15.06 3.59 -24.02
N ASN A 300 -14.70 4.61 -24.80
CA ASN A 300 -14.44 4.45 -26.24
C ASN A 300 -13.48 5.54 -26.77
N TRP A 301 -12.94 5.28 -27.96
CA TRP A 301 -12.22 6.27 -28.76
C TRP A 301 -13.20 7.25 -29.40
N ILE A 302 -12.93 8.54 -29.23
CA ILE A 302 -13.75 9.62 -29.77
C ILE A 302 -12.88 10.56 -30.61
N ASN A 303 -13.49 11.18 -31.62
CA ASN A 303 -12.88 12.26 -32.37
C ASN A 303 -13.36 13.60 -31.82
N ILE A 304 -12.43 14.45 -31.42
CA ILE A 304 -12.72 15.78 -30.89
C ILE A 304 -11.97 16.84 -31.68
N ASN A 305 -12.62 17.98 -31.91
CA ASN A 305 -11.90 19.20 -32.27
C ASN A 305 -11.30 19.77 -30.97
N ALA A 306 -10.04 19.46 -30.68
CA ALA A 306 -9.37 19.80 -29.42
C ALA A 306 -8.72 21.18 -29.46
N TYR A 307 -8.48 21.77 -28.28
CA TYR A 307 -7.49 22.84 -28.13
C TYR A 307 -6.12 22.17 -28.01
N LEU A 308 -5.17 22.59 -28.84
CA LEU A 308 -3.87 21.96 -28.93
C LEU A 308 -2.80 22.88 -28.35
N PHE A 309 -1.93 22.33 -27.51
CA PHE A 309 -0.79 23.04 -26.95
C PHE A 309 0.48 22.23 -27.13
N ASN A 310 1.49 22.83 -27.76
CA ASN A 310 2.82 22.26 -27.85
C ASN A 310 3.53 22.49 -26.51
N ILE A 311 3.99 21.41 -25.90
CA ILE A 311 4.74 21.42 -24.66
C ILE A 311 6.19 21.12 -25.00
N VAL A 312 7.09 21.93 -24.45
CA VAL A 312 8.54 21.76 -24.59
C VAL A 312 9.12 21.72 -23.18
N TRP A 313 9.91 20.69 -22.89
CA TRP A 313 10.73 20.63 -21.68
C TRP A 313 12.19 20.98 -22.01
N ASP A 314 12.92 21.49 -21.02
CA ASP A 314 14.29 21.97 -21.16
C ASP A 314 15.34 20.86 -21.35
N ASP A 315 14.91 19.61 -21.31
CA ASP A 315 15.68 18.42 -21.68
C ASP A 315 15.44 17.93 -23.12
N GLY A 316 14.71 18.72 -23.91
CA GLY A 316 14.49 18.47 -25.34
C GLY A 316 13.30 17.54 -25.65
N ILE A 317 12.60 17.02 -24.65
CA ILE A 317 11.34 16.29 -24.85
C ILE A 317 10.25 17.29 -25.28
N THR A 318 9.34 16.83 -26.14
CA THR A 318 8.14 17.57 -26.52
C THR A 318 6.91 16.70 -26.50
N SER A 319 5.77 17.26 -26.11
CA SER A 319 4.46 16.59 -26.20
C SER A 319 3.40 17.55 -26.73
N GLU A 320 2.23 17.03 -27.09
CA GLU A 320 1.04 17.80 -27.38
C GLU A 320 -0.02 17.59 -26.29
N ALA A 321 -0.40 18.65 -25.58
CA ALA A 321 -1.61 18.61 -24.77
C ALA A 321 -2.84 18.76 -25.68
N VAL A 322 -3.71 17.75 -25.61
CA VAL A 322 -4.96 17.64 -26.37
C VAL A 322 -6.11 17.87 -25.39
N VAL A 323 -6.57 19.11 -25.30
CA VAL A 323 -7.59 19.52 -24.35
C VAL A 323 -8.97 19.51 -24.98
N ASN A 324 -9.90 18.80 -24.34
CA ASN A 324 -11.25 18.60 -24.85
C ASN A 324 -12.00 19.95 -25.07
N PRO A 325 -12.81 20.12 -26.13
CA PRO A 325 -13.60 21.34 -26.34
C PRO A 325 -14.54 21.72 -25.19
N GLU A 326 -14.90 20.79 -24.32
CA GLU A 326 -15.78 21.02 -23.16
C GLU A 326 -15.24 22.03 -22.12
N PHE A 327 -13.97 22.42 -22.21
CA PHE A 327 -13.39 23.49 -21.41
C PHE A 327 -13.82 24.90 -21.89
N GLY A 328 -14.49 25.00 -23.04
CA GLY A 328 -15.25 26.18 -23.48
C GLY A 328 -14.41 27.32 -24.06
N THR A 329 -13.33 27.73 -23.40
CA THR A 329 -12.45 28.82 -23.85
C THR A 329 -11.00 28.35 -23.98
N ILE A 330 -10.22 29.09 -24.79
CA ILE A 330 -8.78 28.88 -24.89
C ILE A 330 -8.08 29.08 -23.52
N ASP A 331 -8.54 30.02 -22.71
CA ASP A 331 -7.91 30.32 -21.42
C ASP A 331 -8.13 29.18 -20.41
N SER A 332 -9.35 28.64 -20.35
CA SER A 332 -9.64 27.46 -19.53
C SER A 332 -8.89 26.22 -20.03
N ALA A 333 -8.76 26.04 -21.34
CA ALA A 333 -7.97 24.94 -21.89
C ALA A 333 -6.47 25.09 -21.62
N ARG A 334 -5.95 26.32 -21.71
CA ARG A 334 -4.55 26.65 -21.42
C ARG A 334 -4.22 26.37 -19.96
N PHE A 335 -5.10 26.76 -19.05
CA PHE A 335 -4.92 26.52 -17.61
C PHE A 335 -4.68 25.03 -17.32
N GLU A 336 -5.49 24.15 -17.89
CA GLU A 336 -5.31 22.70 -17.70
C GLU A 336 -4.03 22.19 -18.39
N ALA A 337 -3.74 22.64 -19.61
CA ALA A 337 -2.52 22.26 -20.32
C ALA A 337 -1.26 22.64 -19.53
N GLU A 338 -1.20 23.85 -19.00
CA GLU A 338 -0.08 24.35 -18.18
C GLU A 338 0.02 23.61 -16.84
N LYS A 339 -1.11 23.32 -16.18
CA LYS A 339 -1.14 22.54 -14.93
C LYS A 339 -0.48 21.18 -15.14
N TYR A 340 -0.95 20.40 -16.11
CA TYR A 340 -0.43 19.04 -16.30
C TYR A 340 0.96 19.01 -16.94
N ALA A 341 1.31 19.97 -17.80
CA ALA A 341 2.66 20.10 -18.32
C ALA A 341 3.68 20.34 -17.19
N ARG A 342 3.31 21.15 -16.19
CA ARG A 342 4.13 21.42 -15.00
C ARG A 342 4.26 20.20 -14.11
N ILE A 343 3.20 19.43 -13.89
CA ILE A 343 3.23 18.22 -13.05
C ILE A 343 4.05 17.11 -13.74
N ILE A 344 3.72 16.80 -15.00
CA ILE A 344 4.44 15.79 -15.78
C ILE A 344 5.91 16.17 -15.92
N GLY A 345 6.22 17.47 -16.04
CA GLY A 345 7.59 17.96 -16.07
C GLY A 345 8.40 17.74 -14.79
N GLN A 346 7.80 17.30 -13.66
CA GLN A 346 8.53 16.89 -12.46
C GLN A 346 9.02 15.45 -12.53
N LEU A 347 8.38 14.64 -13.38
CA LEU A 347 8.71 13.23 -13.53
C LEU A 347 10.13 13.07 -14.10
N PRO A 348 10.85 12.01 -13.69
CA PRO A 348 12.05 11.56 -14.37
C PRO A 348 11.92 11.58 -15.89
N ASN A 349 12.95 12.06 -16.59
CA ASN A 349 13.00 12.12 -18.05
C ASN A 349 12.66 10.76 -18.68
N CYS A 350 13.16 9.65 -18.12
CA CYS A 350 12.86 8.29 -18.60
C CYS A 350 11.36 7.93 -18.58
N LEU A 351 10.53 8.62 -17.81
CA LEU A 351 9.08 8.43 -17.81
C LEU A 351 8.35 9.28 -18.85
N ARG A 352 9.01 10.30 -19.40
CA ARG A 352 8.43 11.23 -20.39
C ARG A 352 8.81 10.92 -21.83
N ILE A 353 9.83 10.11 -22.08
CA ILE A 353 10.44 9.92 -23.42
C ILE A 353 9.45 9.46 -24.49
N ASP A 354 8.43 8.68 -24.14
CA ASP A 354 7.41 8.18 -25.07
C ASP A 354 6.02 8.80 -24.83
N VAL A 355 5.93 9.87 -24.03
CA VAL A 355 4.68 10.62 -23.85
C VAL A 355 4.54 11.61 -24.99
N ASP A 356 3.96 11.20 -26.10
CA ASP A 356 3.70 12.08 -27.25
C ASP A 356 2.51 13.02 -26.97
N GLN A 357 1.50 12.55 -26.24
CA GLN A 357 0.27 13.31 -25.99
C GLN A 357 -0.21 13.29 -24.54
N ILE A 358 -0.91 14.35 -24.14
CA ILE A 358 -1.60 14.44 -22.85
C ILE A 358 -3.07 14.75 -23.13
N TRP A 359 -3.95 13.77 -22.92
CA TRP A 359 -5.38 13.88 -23.19
C TRP A 359 -6.12 14.36 -21.96
N ILE A 360 -6.75 15.54 -22.05
CA ILE A 360 -7.35 16.22 -20.89
C ILE A 360 -8.86 16.35 -21.10
N ASN A 361 -9.63 15.61 -20.29
CA ASN A 361 -11.09 15.58 -20.27
C ASN A 361 -11.62 16.05 -18.91
N LYS A 362 -12.87 16.53 -18.85
CA LYS A 362 -13.59 16.70 -17.57
C LYS A 362 -14.10 15.36 -17.06
N GLY A 363 -14.36 15.24 -15.76
CA GLY A 363 -15.02 14.08 -15.15
C GLY A 363 -14.19 13.42 -14.06
N VAL A 364 -14.73 12.36 -13.47
CA VAL A 364 -14.16 11.65 -12.30
C VAL A 364 -13.74 10.22 -12.64
N GLN A 365 -13.32 9.99 -13.89
CA GLN A 365 -12.84 8.68 -14.30
C GLN A 365 -11.34 8.57 -14.01
N VAL A 366 -10.91 7.37 -13.61
CA VAL A 366 -9.51 7.03 -13.37
C VAL A 366 -8.59 7.39 -14.56
N PHE A 367 -7.33 7.71 -14.27
CA PHE A 367 -6.32 8.06 -15.28
C PHE A 367 -5.87 6.82 -16.06
N GLY A 368 -5.11 7.03 -17.14
CA GLY A 368 -4.51 5.91 -17.87
C GLY A 368 -3.24 6.30 -18.63
N GLY A 369 -2.26 5.43 -18.63
CA GLY A 369 -1.08 5.46 -19.48
C GLY A 369 -1.15 4.46 -20.63
N GLY A 370 -0.39 4.73 -21.69
CA GLY A 370 -0.27 3.89 -22.88
C GLY A 370 -0.66 4.60 -24.17
N ASN A 371 -0.45 3.94 -25.32
CA ASN A 371 -0.62 4.56 -26.65
C ASN A 371 0.18 5.87 -26.82
N LYS A 372 1.35 5.96 -26.18
CA LYS A 372 2.15 7.18 -26.12
C LYS A 372 1.41 8.39 -25.56
N ALA A 373 0.44 8.16 -24.67
CA ALA A 373 -0.37 9.21 -24.10
C ALA A 373 -0.66 8.99 -22.61
N ILE A 374 -0.91 10.10 -21.92
CA ILE A 374 -1.47 10.10 -20.57
C ILE A 374 -2.89 10.66 -20.64
N LEU A 375 -3.87 9.87 -20.20
CA LEU A 375 -5.28 10.21 -20.11
C LEU A 375 -5.63 10.75 -18.72
N ILE A 376 -6.20 11.95 -18.69
CA ILE A 376 -6.51 12.70 -17.49
C ILE A 376 -7.99 13.06 -17.48
N HIS A 377 -8.64 12.86 -16.34
CA HIS A 377 -9.95 13.45 -16.06
C HIS A 377 -9.86 14.44 -14.89
N THR A 378 -10.15 15.71 -15.14
CA THR A 378 -9.82 16.81 -14.20
C THR A 378 -10.58 16.76 -12.88
N GLY A 379 -11.76 16.14 -12.83
CA GLY A 379 -12.47 15.89 -11.57
C GLY A 379 -11.81 14.81 -10.73
N GLN A 380 -11.26 13.77 -11.35
CA GLN A 380 -10.46 12.75 -10.65
C GLN A 380 -9.11 13.32 -10.21
N SER A 381 -8.51 14.18 -11.04
CA SER A 381 -7.31 14.95 -10.70
C SER A 381 -7.47 15.71 -9.39
N ALA A 382 -8.61 16.41 -9.22
CA ALA A 382 -8.91 17.14 -7.99
C ALA A 382 -9.03 16.24 -6.76
N ILE A 383 -9.53 15.00 -6.93
CA ILE A 383 -9.60 14.00 -5.84
C ILE A 383 -8.19 13.54 -5.46
N TYR A 384 -7.34 13.24 -6.44
CA TYR A 384 -5.96 12.81 -6.20
C TYR A 384 -5.10 13.93 -5.59
N GLU A 385 -5.30 15.16 -6.04
CA GLU A 385 -4.65 16.36 -5.48
C GLU A 385 -5.05 16.57 -4.03
N ALA A 386 -6.35 16.47 -3.70
CA ALA A 386 -6.83 16.58 -2.33
C ALA A 386 -6.32 15.46 -1.41
N ALA A 387 -5.99 14.30 -1.98
CA ALA A 387 -5.45 13.16 -1.26
C ALA A 387 -3.90 13.11 -1.25
N GLY A 388 -3.23 14.04 -1.95
CA GLY A 388 -1.78 14.22 -1.93
C GLY A 388 -0.97 13.24 -2.78
N PHE A 389 -1.60 12.50 -3.71
CA PHE A 389 -0.92 11.46 -4.51
C PHE A 389 -1.01 11.68 -6.04
N LEU A 390 -1.33 12.91 -6.48
CA LEU A 390 -1.53 13.21 -7.90
C LEU A 390 -0.25 12.98 -8.71
N GLU A 391 0.88 13.48 -8.23
CA GLU A 391 2.19 13.33 -8.86
C GLU A 391 2.63 11.86 -8.92
N GLU A 392 2.41 11.08 -7.86
CA GLU A 392 2.68 9.65 -7.77
C GLU A 392 1.84 8.85 -8.77
N THR A 393 0.59 9.27 -8.99
CA THR A 393 -0.26 8.68 -10.02
C THR A 393 0.33 8.92 -11.41
N PHE A 394 0.90 10.11 -11.66
CA PHE A 394 1.60 10.35 -12.92
C PHE A 394 2.86 9.51 -13.09
N VAL A 395 3.60 9.18 -12.02
CA VAL A 395 4.71 8.21 -12.09
C VAL A 395 4.21 6.85 -12.58
N HIS A 396 3.10 6.37 -12.03
CA HIS A 396 2.48 5.10 -12.43
C HIS A 396 2.05 5.13 -13.91
N GLU A 397 1.24 6.10 -14.32
CA GLU A 397 0.71 6.16 -15.70
C GLU A 397 1.81 6.42 -16.75
N ALA A 398 2.82 7.22 -16.41
CA ALA A 398 3.95 7.46 -17.29
C ALA A 398 4.86 6.23 -17.43
N SER A 399 4.93 5.36 -16.42
CA SER A 399 5.64 4.08 -16.50
C SER A 399 5.03 3.16 -17.54
N HIS A 400 3.69 3.07 -17.61
CA HIS A 400 3.02 2.32 -18.68
C HIS A 400 3.37 2.83 -20.08
N THR A 401 3.57 4.15 -20.18
CA THR A 401 3.80 4.79 -21.47
C THR A 401 5.24 4.59 -21.94
N SER A 402 6.22 4.76 -21.05
CA SER A 402 7.64 4.85 -21.42
C SER A 402 8.49 3.64 -21.04
N LEU A 403 8.02 2.75 -20.16
CA LEU A 403 8.82 1.62 -19.66
C LEU A 403 8.28 0.25 -20.04
N ASP A 404 6.95 0.07 -20.13
CA ASP A 404 6.37 -1.27 -20.34
C ASP A 404 6.85 -1.95 -21.62
N PHE A 405 6.93 -1.20 -22.72
CA PHE A 405 7.35 -1.76 -24.00
C PHE A 405 8.80 -2.25 -24.00
N SER A 406 9.71 -1.48 -23.41
CA SER A 406 11.15 -1.76 -23.41
C SER A 406 11.57 -2.73 -22.31
N HIS A 407 10.88 -2.72 -21.18
CA HIS A 407 11.28 -3.47 -19.99
C HIS A 407 10.30 -4.58 -19.58
N GLY A 408 8.99 -4.41 -19.80
CA GLY A 408 7.94 -5.31 -19.27
C GLY A 408 8.06 -6.76 -19.73
N ALA A 409 8.55 -6.96 -20.95
CA ALA A 409 8.82 -8.28 -21.53
C ALA A 409 10.33 -8.64 -21.58
N SER A 410 11.21 -7.82 -20.99
CA SER A 410 12.65 -8.07 -21.05
C SER A 410 13.02 -9.30 -20.22
N SER A 411 14.02 -10.06 -20.68
CA SER A 411 14.52 -11.23 -19.95
C SER A 411 15.09 -10.85 -18.59
N GLY A 412 15.73 -9.68 -18.48
CA GLY A 412 16.24 -9.15 -17.22
C GLY A 412 15.12 -8.87 -16.22
N TRP A 413 14.04 -8.23 -16.66
CA TRP A 413 12.88 -7.93 -15.81
C TRP A 413 12.19 -9.21 -15.35
N LYS A 414 11.88 -10.13 -16.27
CA LYS A 414 11.24 -11.41 -15.92
C LYS A 414 12.10 -12.28 -15.00
N THR A 415 13.43 -12.22 -15.16
CA THR A 415 14.36 -12.89 -14.22
C THR A 415 14.30 -12.26 -12.84
N ALA A 416 14.30 -10.93 -12.75
CA ALA A 416 14.20 -10.21 -11.48
C ALA A 416 12.87 -10.50 -10.76
N GLN A 417 11.75 -10.38 -11.47
CA GLN A 417 10.41 -10.72 -10.98
C GLN A 417 10.36 -12.17 -10.45
N SER A 418 10.90 -13.13 -11.20
CA SER A 418 10.93 -14.53 -10.77
C SER A 418 11.82 -14.80 -9.56
N LYS A 419 12.93 -14.05 -9.39
CA LYS A 419 13.83 -14.21 -8.24
C LYS A 419 13.26 -13.61 -6.96
N ASP A 420 12.52 -12.50 -7.07
CA ASP A 420 11.79 -11.95 -5.94
C ASP A 420 10.68 -12.91 -5.49
N GLY A 421 9.98 -13.52 -6.45
CA GLY A 421 8.94 -14.53 -6.17
C GLY A 421 7.69 -13.99 -5.48
N ILE A 422 7.66 -12.70 -5.14
CA ILE A 422 6.59 -11.96 -4.49
C ILE A 422 6.41 -10.64 -5.24
N PHE A 423 5.19 -10.11 -5.28
CA PHE A 423 4.86 -8.82 -5.91
C PHE A 423 4.87 -7.67 -4.89
N ILE A 424 5.10 -6.44 -5.33
CA ILE A 424 5.13 -5.30 -4.41
C ILE A 424 3.74 -4.95 -3.91
N SER A 425 2.71 -5.20 -4.72
CA SER A 425 1.32 -4.84 -4.42
C SER A 425 0.34 -5.91 -4.89
N THR A 426 -0.85 -5.95 -4.30
CA THR A 426 -1.91 -6.85 -4.80
C THR A 426 -2.27 -6.56 -6.25
N TYR A 427 -2.21 -5.30 -6.68
CA TYR A 427 -2.49 -4.94 -8.06
C TYR A 427 -1.43 -5.47 -9.04
N SER A 428 -0.14 -5.35 -8.71
CA SER A 428 0.94 -5.95 -9.50
C SER A 428 0.90 -7.47 -9.52
N ARG A 429 0.46 -8.13 -8.44
CA ARG A 429 0.25 -9.58 -8.42
C ARG A 429 -0.87 -10.02 -9.36
N ASP A 430 -2.00 -9.30 -9.33
CA ASP A 430 -3.20 -9.70 -10.07
C ASP A 430 -3.04 -9.44 -11.58
N PHE A 431 -2.18 -8.48 -11.96
CA PHE A 431 -1.88 -8.11 -13.34
C PHE A 431 -0.37 -8.01 -13.62
N PRO A 432 0.40 -9.10 -13.46
CA PRO A 432 1.86 -9.05 -13.38
C PRO A 432 2.59 -8.74 -14.69
N ASP A 433 1.90 -8.91 -15.82
CA ASP A 433 2.42 -8.55 -17.14
C ASP A 433 2.16 -7.09 -17.51
N ARG A 434 1.23 -6.43 -16.81
CA ARG A 434 0.82 -5.05 -17.09
C ARG A 434 1.27 -4.07 -16.02
N GLU A 435 1.10 -4.42 -14.75
CA GLU A 435 1.18 -3.48 -13.63
C GLU A 435 2.51 -3.54 -12.88
N ASP A 436 3.26 -4.65 -12.97
CA ASP A 436 4.42 -4.85 -12.10
C ASP A 436 5.52 -3.80 -12.27
N ILE A 437 5.78 -3.30 -13.49
CA ILE A 437 6.75 -2.20 -13.69
C ILE A 437 6.24 -0.91 -13.06
N ALA A 438 5.04 -0.47 -13.44
CA ALA A 438 4.45 0.78 -12.95
C ALA A 438 4.36 0.80 -11.42
N GLU A 439 4.01 -0.35 -10.84
CA GLU A 439 3.92 -0.55 -9.39
C GLU A 439 5.28 -0.68 -8.70
N SER A 440 6.33 -1.10 -9.39
CA SER A 440 7.67 -1.21 -8.80
C SER A 440 8.50 0.07 -8.93
N PHE A 441 8.22 0.90 -9.93
CA PHE A 441 9.07 2.04 -10.28
C PHE A 441 9.00 3.14 -9.21
N LEU A 442 7.80 3.46 -8.71
CA LEU A 442 7.65 4.45 -7.63
C LEU A 442 8.33 3.98 -6.33
N PRO A 443 8.12 2.75 -5.82
CA PRO A 443 8.89 2.19 -4.71
C PRO A 443 10.41 2.24 -4.92
N TRP A 444 10.89 2.01 -6.14
CA TRP A 444 12.31 2.17 -6.45
C TRP A 444 12.77 3.63 -6.30
N LEU A 445 12.03 4.61 -6.84
CA LEU A 445 12.32 6.03 -6.64
C LEU A 445 12.32 6.40 -5.15
N MET A 446 11.34 5.89 -4.39
CA MET A 446 11.21 6.11 -2.95
C MET A 446 12.45 5.61 -2.21
N VAL A 447 12.82 4.35 -2.39
CA VAL A 447 13.92 3.74 -1.66
C VAL A 447 15.28 4.33 -2.05
N ARG A 448 15.49 4.68 -3.32
CA ARG A 448 16.80 5.16 -3.81
C ARG A 448 16.99 6.66 -3.65
N TYR A 449 15.94 7.46 -3.81
CA TYR A 449 16.07 8.92 -3.95
C TYR A 449 15.16 9.74 -3.01
N ARG A 450 14.25 9.10 -2.29
CA ARG A 450 13.32 9.74 -1.33
C ARG A 450 13.16 8.94 -0.04
N ALA A 451 14.19 8.21 0.39
CA ALA A 451 14.09 7.30 1.53
C ALA A 451 13.69 8.01 2.85
N SER A 452 14.02 9.30 2.98
CA SER A 452 13.61 10.12 4.13
C SER A 452 12.12 10.44 4.18
N LYS A 453 11.38 10.21 3.10
CA LYS A 453 9.92 10.44 3.00
C LYS A 453 9.10 9.19 3.32
N ILE A 454 9.74 8.04 3.58
CA ILE A 454 9.06 6.79 3.90
C ILE A 454 9.46 6.27 5.27
N THR A 455 8.65 5.40 5.86
CA THR A 455 8.98 4.79 7.14
C THR A 455 10.16 3.83 7.01
N ALA A 456 10.96 3.67 8.07
CA ALA A 456 12.05 2.69 8.09
C ALA A 456 11.53 1.27 7.84
N THR A 457 10.33 0.97 8.35
CA THR A 457 9.61 -0.28 8.11
C THR A 457 9.38 -0.53 6.63
N ASP A 458 8.74 0.39 5.92
CA ASP A 458 8.46 0.19 4.50
C ASP A 458 9.72 0.27 3.64
N PHE A 459 10.71 1.09 4.01
CA PHE A 459 12.02 1.05 3.37
C PHE A 459 12.63 -0.35 3.40
N ASN A 460 12.63 -0.99 4.57
CA ASN A 460 13.17 -2.34 4.73
C ASN A 460 12.30 -3.38 4.00
N ARG A 461 10.97 -3.31 4.16
CA ARG A 461 10.05 -4.24 3.52
C ARG A 461 10.14 -4.18 2.00
N ILE A 462 10.23 -2.99 1.39
CA ILE A 462 10.39 -2.83 -0.06
C ILE A 462 11.72 -3.45 -0.51
N ASN A 463 12.84 -3.11 0.16
CA ASN A 463 14.15 -3.67 -0.19
C ASN A 463 14.19 -5.20 -0.09
N GLN A 464 13.50 -5.79 0.88
CA GLN A 464 13.44 -7.24 1.05
C GLN A 464 12.50 -7.91 0.04
N THR A 465 11.33 -7.33 -0.19
CA THR A 465 10.27 -7.94 -1.01
C THR A 465 10.66 -7.98 -2.48
N ILE A 466 11.29 -6.91 -2.99
CA ILE A 466 11.50 -6.70 -4.43
C ILE A 466 12.96 -6.42 -4.80
N SER A 467 13.89 -6.93 -4.00
CA SER A 467 15.34 -6.67 -4.11
C SER A 467 15.91 -6.81 -5.53
N ASN A 468 15.48 -7.84 -6.28
CA ASN A 468 15.98 -8.11 -7.62
C ASN A 468 15.39 -7.14 -8.65
N ARG A 469 14.11 -6.76 -8.53
CA ARG A 469 13.52 -5.73 -9.39
C ARG A 469 14.13 -4.36 -9.13
N LEU A 470 14.44 -4.02 -7.87
CA LEU A 470 15.19 -2.80 -7.57
C LEU A 470 16.59 -2.83 -8.21
N ALA A 471 17.31 -3.96 -8.10
CA ALA A 471 18.61 -4.13 -8.73
C ALA A 471 18.54 -4.06 -10.27
N TYR A 472 17.46 -4.57 -10.87
CA TYR A 472 17.22 -4.40 -12.30
C TYR A 472 17.13 -2.92 -12.66
N PHE A 473 16.33 -2.12 -11.94
CA PHE A 473 16.26 -0.68 -12.20
C PHE A 473 17.57 0.05 -11.92
N ASP A 474 18.30 -0.32 -10.87
CA ASP A 474 19.63 0.21 -10.56
C ASP A 474 20.63 -0.03 -11.71
N SER A 475 20.48 -1.13 -12.46
CA SER A 475 21.30 -1.45 -13.62
C SER A 475 20.90 -0.72 -14.91
N GLN A 476 19.75 -0.04 -14.94
CA GLN A 476 19.31 0.72 -16.10
C GLN A 476 19.96 2.10 -16.12
N SER A 477 20.28 2.59 -17.31
CA SER A 477 20.82 3.94 -17.51
C SER A 477 19.70 4.98 -17.62
N PHE A 478 18.83 5.06 -16.60
CA PHE A 478 17.72 6.02 -16.61
C PHE A 478 18.19 7.46 -16.43
N ASN A 479 17.70 8.35 -17.29
CA ASN A 479 17.79 9.78 -17.05
C ASN A 479 16.70 10.20 -16.06
N LEU A 480 17.11 10.64 -14.86
CA LEU A 480 16.19 11.02 -13.78
C LEU A 480 16.00 12.54 -13.65
N TYR A 481 16.48 13.33 -14.61
CA TYR A 481 16.23 14.78 -14.61
C TYR A 481 14.72 15.09 -14.85
N PRO A 482 14.10 16.06 -14.15
CA PRO A 482 14.65 16.92 -13.10
C PRO A 482 14.48 16.38 -11.68
N PHE A 483 13.88 15.20 -11.50
CA PHE A 483 13.56 14.61 -10.20
C PHE A 483 14.76 14.55 -9.22
N VAL A 484 15.98 14.36 -9.74
CA VAL A 484 17.25 14.42 -8.96
C VAL A 484 18.17 15.60 -9.32
N GLY A 485 17.73 16.53 -10.18
CA GLY A 485 18.55 17.64 -10.70
C GLY A 485 19.44 17.28 -11.91
N ASN A 486 20.15 18.28 -12.46
CA ASN A 486 21.05 18.11 -13.61
C ASN A 486 22.35 17.39 -13.15
N ILE A 487 22.63 16.21 -13.71
CA ILE A 487 23.82 15.41 -13.34
C ILE A 487 25.13 15.97 -13.98
N VAL A 488 25.07 17.09 -14.72
CA VAL A 488 26.27 17.69 -15.34
C VAL A 488 26.50 19.11 -14.83
N SER A 489 27.58 19.26 -14.05
CA SER A 489 28.28 20.48 -13.61
C SER A 489 28.14 20.87 -12.13
N THR A 490 29.14 20.39 -11.38
CA THR A 490 29.95 21.12 -10.37
C THR A 490 29.36 21.45 -8.99
N SER A 491 30.06 20.91 -7.98
CA SER A 491 30.24 21.41 -6.60
C SER A 491 29.17 21.18 -5.52
N SER A 492 28.13 20.38 -5.76
CA SER A 492 27.20 19.95 -4.70
C SER A 492 26.89 18.44 -4.73
N LEU A 493 27.89 17.62 -5.03
CA LEU A 493 27.83 16.16 -4.82
C LEU A 493 28.05 15.76 -3.35
N GLU A 494 28.13 16.71 -2.42
CA GLU A 494 28.17 16.40 -0.99
C GLU A 494 26.81 15.96 -0.44
N ASP A 495 25.70 16.33 -1.09
CA ASP A 495 24.33 16.06 -0.62
C ASP A 495 23.60 14.93 -1.38
N ILE A 496 24.22 14.33 -2.40
CA ILE A 496 23.73 13.09 -3.03
C ILE A 496 24.85 12.07 -2.99
N LYS A 497 25.09 11.51 -1.80
CA LYS A 497 25.84 10.26 -1.67
C LYS A 497 24.87 9.11 -1.88
N PRO A 498 25.22 8.06 -2.64
CA PRO A 498 24.53 6.77 -2.54
C PRO A 498 24.42 6.43 -1.05
N ILE A 499 23.23 6.12 -0.55
CA ILE A 499 23.08 5.64 0.82
C ILE A 499 23.79 4.30 0.88
N VAL A 500 24.99 4.31 1.45
CA VAL A 500 25.78 3.12 1.69
C VAL A 500 25.32 2.52 3.01
N TYR A 501 24.95 1.24 3.01
CA TYR A 501 24.52 0.54 4.23
C TYR A 501 25.10 -0.88 4.30
N ILE A 502 25.18 -1.40 5.52
CA ILE A 502 25.80 -2.69 5.84
C ILE A 502 24.72 -3.73 6.05
N TYR A 503 24.86 -4.89 5.43
CA TYR A 503 23.94 -6.03 5.60
C TYR A 503 24.68 -7.38 5.52
N PRO A 504 24.25 -8.41 6.27
CA PRO A 504 23.31 -8.33 7.39
C PRO A 504 23.89 -7.49 8.54
N ASN A 505 23.01 -6.89 9.35
CA ASN A 505 23.37 -6.10 10.52
C ASN A 505 22.20 -6.13 11.52
N PRO A 506 22.30 -6.79 12.68
CA PRO A 506 23.50 -7.45 13.22
C PRO A 506 24.00 -8.66 12.39
N SER A 507 25.26 -9.06 12.57
CA SER A 507 25.84 -10.24 11.92
C SER A 507 27.02 -10.81 12.70
N SER A 508 27.19 -12.14 12.72
CA SER A 508 28.28 -12.84 13.41
C SER A 508 29.40 -13.34 12.50
N GLU A 509 29.18 -13.44 11.17
CA GLU A 509 30.14 -14.09 10.26
C GLU A 509 30.70 -13.12 9.21
N PHE A 510 29.82 -12.44 8.49
CA PHE A 510 30.20 -11.53 7.42
C PHE A 510 29.22 -10.37 7.27
N ILE A 511 29.70 -9.29 6.67
CA ILE A 511 28.88 -8.17 6.23
C ILE A 511 29.19 -7.82 4.77
N GLN A 512 28.22 -7.24 4.09
CA GLN A 512 28.33 -6.68 2.75
C GLN A 512 27.94 -5.21 2.79
N ILE A 513 28.36 -4.47 1.78
CA ILE A 513 28.12 -3.04 1.66
C ILE A 513 27.29 -2.80 0.39
N ALA A 514 26.05 -2.33 0.57
CA ALA A 514 25.18 -1.90 -0.53
C ALA A 514 25.54 -0.48 -0.98
N GLY A 515 25.26 -0.15 -2.24
CA GLY A 515 25.50 1.19 -2.78
C GLY A 515 26.95 1.46 -3.21
N ILE A 516 27.79 0.42 -3.32
CA ILE A 516 29.16 0.49 -3.83
C ILE A 516 29.23 -0.17 -5.20
N THR A 517 29.49 0.63 -6.24
CA THR A 517 29.60 0.18 -7.65
C THR A 517 31.04 0.12 -8.16
N ALA A 518 32.00 0.64 -7.38
CA ALA A 518 33.43 0.59 -7.69
C ALA A 518 34.21 0.15 -6.45
N SER A 519 35.33 -0.56 -6.64
CA SER A 519 36.16 -1.03 -5.52
C SER A 519 36.59 0.13 -4.61
N ILE A 520 36.40 -0.01 -3.31
CA ILE A 520 36.64 1.05 -2.33
C ILE A 520 37.36 0.51 -1.09
N ASN A 521 38.29 1.30 -0.55
CA ASN A 521 38.94 0.96 0.70
C ASN A 521 37.99 1.21 1.88
N TYR A 522 37.98 0.29 2.84
CA TYR A 522 37.26 0.41 4.09
C TYR A 522 38.19 0.19 5.29
N GLU A 523 37.83 0.80 6.41
CA GLU A 523 38.44 0.62 7.74
C GLU A 523 37.32 0.40 8.76
N ILE A 524 37.48 -0.50 9.72
CA ILE A 524 36.53 -0.77 10.80
C ILE A 524 37.14 -0.37 12.13
N TYR A 525 36.36 0.33 12.95
CA TYR A 525 36.76 0.85 14.26
C TYR A 525 35.81 0.37 15.35
N THR A 526 36.35 0.21 16.56
CA THR A 526 35.56 0.10 17.80
C THR A 526 34.92 1.44 18.18
N ILE A 527 33.98 1.42 19.13
CA ILE A 527 33.40 2.65 19.70
C ILE A 527 34.41 3.56 20.41
N GLN A 528 35.56 3.03 20.84
CA GLN A 528 36.68 3.80 21.41
C GLN A 528 37.60 4.39 20.33
N GLY A 529 37.29 4.17 19.04
CA GLY A 529 38.07 4.70 17.91
C GLY A 529 39.31 3.87 17.55
N ALA A 530 39.49 2.68 18.14
CA ALA A 530 40.59 1.78 17.76
C ALA A 530 40.25 1.03 16.46
N LYS A 531 41.14 1.09 15.46
CA LYS A 531 41.01 0.36 14.20
C LYS A 531 41.21 -1.14 14.43
N VAL A 532 40.30 -1.96 13.90
CA VAL A 532 40.27 -3.43 14.10
C VAL A 532 40.29 -4.23 12.79
N LEU A 533 39.87 -3.64 11.68
CA LEU A 533 39.90 -4.28 10.35
C LEU A 533 40.13 -3.22 9.28
N GLU A 534 40.72 -3.60 8.15
CA GLU A 534 40.77 -2.78 6.93
C GLU A 534 40.84 -3.67 5.69
N GLY A 535 40.44 -3.14 4.54
CA GLY A 535 40.52 -3.86 3.29
C GLY A 535 39.98 -3.08 2.10
N ILE A 536 39.82 -3.79 0.98
CA ILE A 536 39.18 -3.28 -0.23
C ILE A 536 37.89 -4.06 -0.43
N TYR A 537 36.77 -3.36 -0.50
CA TYR A 537 35.47 -3.92 -0.81
C TYR A 537 35.17 -3.70 -2.29
N ALA A 538 34.70 -4.76 -2.96
CA ALA A 538 34.12 -4.67 -4.29
C ALA A 538 32.67 -5.18 -4.23
N GLU A 539 31.83 -4.72 -5.15
CA GLU A 539 30.41 -5.08 -5.18
C GLU A 539 30.20 -6.60 -5.14
N GLY A 540 29.31 -7.07 -4.26
CA GLY A 540 29.00 -8.48 -4.08
C GLY A 540 29.98 -9.27 -3.21
N ASN A 541 31.12 -8.69 -2.81
CA ASN A 541 32.05 -9.36 -1.90
C ASN A 541 31.53 -9.38 -0.46
N GLN A 542 32.11 -10.25 0.37
CA GLN A 542 31.85 -10.31 1.80
C GLN A 542 33.05 -9.76 2.57
N ILE A 543 32.77 -9.04 3.65
CA ILE A 543 33.74 -8.63 4.67
C ILE A 543 33.57 -9.59 5.84
N ASN A 544 34.58 -10.41 6.09
CA ASN A 544 34.56 -11.36 7.20
C ASN A 544 34.74 -10.62 8.53
N ILE A 545 33.79 -10.84 9.46
CA ILE A 545 33.76 -10.23 10.79
C ILE A 545 33.71 -11.28 11.92
N GLN A 546 33.89 -12.57 11.61
CA GLN A 546 33.77 -13.68 12.57
C GLN A 546 34.73 -13.61 13.77
N ASN A 547 35.81 -12.83 13.64
CA ASN A 547 36.82 -12.64 14.67
C ASN A 547 36.60 -11.36 15.50
N LEU A 548 35.56 -10.59 15.21
CA LEU A 548 35.21 -9.39 15.96
C LEU A 548 34.29 -9.75 17.14
N PRO A 549 34.69 -9.51 18.40
CA PRO A 549 33.84 -9.77 19.56
C PRO A 549 32.50 -9.03 19.46
N GLY A 550 31.42 -9.65 19.95
CA GLY A 550 30.07 -9.07 19.95
C GLY A 550 30.03 -7.65 20.53
N ASN A 551 29.96 -6.64 19.66
CA ASN A 551 29.99 -5.22 20.01
C ASN A 551 29.50 -4.35 18.84
N MET A 552 29.41 -3.04 19.07
CA MET A 552 29.18 -2.06 18.01
C MET A 552 30.50 -1.63 17.37
N TYR A 553 30.50 -1.55 16.04
CA TYR A 553 31.62 -1.12 15.23
C TYR A 553 31.20 -0.04 14.23
N PHE A 554 32.17 0.76 13.81
CA PHE A 554 32.02 1.76 12.75
C PHE A 554 32.88 1.37 11.54
N LEU A 555 32.25 1.13 10.40
CA LEU A 555 32.94 0.96 9.13
C LEU A 555 33.00 2.30 8.40
N LYS A 556 34.20 2.75 8.10
CA LYS A 556 34.50 3.97 7.37
C LYS A 556 35.04 3.63 5.99
N LEU A 557 34.47 4.26 4.97
CA LEU A 557 34.92 4.16 3.58
C LEU A 557 35.84 5.32 3.21
N LYS A 558 36.71 5.12 2.24
CA LYS A 558 37.63 6.16 1.73
C LYS A 558 36.92 7.40 1.18
N ASN A 559 35.68 7.26 0.72
CA ASN A 559 34.83 8.37 0.26
C ASN A 559 34.20 9.18 1.42
N GLY A 560 34.56 8.87 2.66
CA GLY A 560 34.10 9.57 3.87
C GLY A 560 32.78 9.03 4.45
N SER A 561 32.10 8.09 3.78
CA SER A 561 30.91 7.44 4.34
C SER A 561 31.26 6.61 5.56
N THR A 562 30.51 6.74 6.64
CA THR A 562 30.68 5.96 7.88
C THR A 562 29.36 5.30 8.23
N MET A 563 29.39 3.99 8.48
CA MET A 563 28.24 3.17 8.81
C MET A 563 28.50 2.45 10.13
N LYS A 564 27.45 2.25 10.94
CA LYS A 564 27.53 1.44 12.15
C LYS A 564 27.01 0.03 11.88
N PHE A 565 27.63 -0.97 12.48
CA PHE A 565 27.11 -2.33 12.51
C PHE A 565 27.38 -3.01 13.85
N ILE A 566 26.59 -4.03 14.16
CA ILE A 566 26.66 -4.79 15.40
C ILE A 566 27.13 -6.20 15.05
N THR A 567 28.12 -6.69 15.78
CA THR A 567 28.46 -8.12 15.77
C THR A 567 27.84 -8.84 16.95
N GLU A 568 27.50 -10.12 16.77
CA GLU A 568 26.88 -10.99 17.78
C GLU A 568 27.84 -12.07 18.29
#